data_AF-A0A9I3GJH8-F1
#
_entry.id   AF-A0A9I3GJH8-F1
#
_cell.length_a   1.000
_cell.length_b   1.000
_cell.length_c   1.000
_cell.angle_alpha   90.00
_cell.angle_beta   90.00
_cell.angle_gamma   90.00
#
_symmetry.space_group_name_H-M   'P 1'
#
loop_
_entity.id
_entity.type
_entity.pdbx_description
1 polymer ?
#
loop_
_entity_poly.entity_id
_entity_poly.type
_entity_poly.pdbx_seq_one_letter_code
_entity_poly.pdbx_strand_id
1 'polypeptide(L)'
;MVSRQVCTVALLLLCGFIPTYASVYQVSLQNSNRYKIDYLTDGNLQHALRSIAAPSNVKELDLSGNPLSRISANDLNAFTNLELLNLSSNVLFETVDLGFLNDIHFREAHTVDLRGNWLQCESLRKFLGIDKQLNKNTRRYSNPVGEEPCNNQSEVKRVGIYCCDELLAPFADRLIDLKRKELVPNSGQSTESDRCELEKQARQRKINELQNKLTNEKNVLEKSISETDLEIINLQNLLNETVSSLQLDPSITNQGPLQLLRAIVQWYEEQYEKEQRDKDSTIEMFHRLVQMEKSLRGDVESLEKQKKTEQVNLSKVEDELTEMENRNDSDGDDNEDIF
;
A
#
# COMPACT_ATOMS: atom_id res chain seq x y z
N MET A 1 15.40 -57.87 43.22
CA MET A 1 15.82 -56.51 43.62
C MET A 1 16.46 -55.84 42.40
N VAL A 2 15.84 -54.74 41.95
CA VAL A 2 16.42 -53.52 41.33
C VAL A 2 17.56 -53.75 40.32
N SER A 3 17.44 -53.43 39.02
CA SER A 3 17.35 -52.04 38.57
C SER A 3 16.84 -51.93 37.13
N ARG A 4 15.62 -51.41 36.99
CA ARG A 4 15.18 -50.61 35.85
C ARG A 4 15.59 -49.17 36.17
N GLN A 5 16.51 -48.60 35.40
CA GLN A 5 17.02 -47.21 35.36
C GLN A 5 18.49 -47.38 34.94
N VAL A 6 18.86 -47.24 33.67
CA VAL A 6 19.07 -45.94 33.02
C VAL A 6 18.72 -46.08 31.53
N CYS A 7 17.43 -45.96 31.21
CA CYS A 7 16.97 -45.58 29.86
C CYS A 7 16.16 -44.28 29.97
N THR A 8 16.52 -43.45 30.96
CA THR A 8 15.76 -42.29 31.43
C THR A 8 16.55 -41.01 31.16
N VAL A 9 17.07 -40.85 29.94
CA VAL A 9 17.57 -39.54 29.45
C VAL A 9 17.03 -39.20 28.05
N ALA A 10 16.24 -40.07 27.42
CA ALA A 10 15.68 -39.83 26.08
C ALA A 10 14.15 -39.66 26.06
N LEU A 11 13.53 -39.25 27.17
CA LEU A 11 12.07 -39.08 27.28
C LEU A 11 11.62 -37.77 27.93
N LEU A 12 12.35 -36.68 27.70
CA LEU A 12 11.97 -35.33 28.15
C LEU A 12 12.07 -34.25 27.05
N LEU A 13 11.99 -34.63 25.77
CA LEU A 13 12.20 -33.67 24.66
C LEU A 13 11.10 -33.58 23.59
N LEU A 14 9.92 -34.19 23.72
CA LEU A 14 8.94 -34.17 22.62
C LEU A 14 7.45 -33.96 22.95
N CYS A 15 7.06 -33.50 24.15
CA CYS A 15 5.68 -33.04 24.41
C CYS A 15 5.64 -31.82 25.33
N GLY A 16 6.52 -30.85 25.11
CA GLY A 16 6.69 -29.67 25.97
C GLY A 16 6.87 -28.36 25.21
N PHE A 17 6.27 -28.22 24.03
CA PHE A 17 5.95 -26.91 23.50
C PHE A 17 4.46 -26.69 23.72
N ILE A 18 4.12 -26.02 24.81
CA ILE A 18 2.94 -25.15 24.81
C ILE A 18 3.45 -23.85 24.24
N PRO A 19 3.36 -23.62 22.92
CA PRO A 19 3.50 -22.27 22.44
C PRO A 19 2.31 -21.49 23.04
N THR A 20 2.61 -20.54 23.91
CA THR A 20 1.73 -19.41 24.18
C THR A 20 1.65 -18.60 22.89
N TYR A 21 1.01 -19.15 21.86
CA TYR A 21 0.53 -18.36 20.73
C TYR A 21 -0.57 -17.50 21.32
N ALA A 22 -0.28 -16.20 21.49
CA ALA A 22 -1.35 -15.21 21.42
C ALA A 22 -2.16 -15.58 20.18
N SER A 23 -3.41 -16.01 20.39
CA SER A 23 -4.19 -16.71 19.39
C SER A 23 -4.53 -15.72 18.26
N VAL A 24 -3.69 -15.69 17.21
CA VAL A 24 -3.88 -14.85 16.04
C VAL A 24 -5.03 -15.43 15.25
N TYR A 25 -6.21 -14.85 15.41
CA TYR A 25 -7.33 -15.03 14.50
C TYR A 25 -7.21 -14.01 13.36
N GLN A 26 -7.77 -14.33 12.19
CA GLN A 26 -7.74 -13.44 11.04
C GLN A 26 -9.16 -13.02 10.67
N VAL A 27 -9.45 -11.72 10.82
CA VAL A 27 -10.73 -11.13 10.38
C VAL A 27 -10.55 -10.56 8.98
N SER A 28 -11.36 -11.03 8.04
CA SER A 28 -11.35 -10.57 6.65
C SER A 28 -12.72 -10.02 6.26
N LEU A 29 -12.77 -8.76 5.87
CA LEU A 29 -13.95 -8.17 5.22
C LEU A 29 -13.96 -8.64 3.77
N GLN A 30 -14.95 -9.46 3.40
CA GLN A 30 -15.09 -9.95 2.03
C GLN A 30 -15.87 -8.97 1.15
N ASN A 31 -16.95 -8.39 1.68
CA ASN A 31 -17.78 -7.34 1.08
C ASN A 31 -18.25 -6.37 2.17
N SER A 32 -18.92 -5.27 1.83
CA SER A 32 -19.31 -4.20 2.77
C SER A 32 -19.99 -4.70 4.06
N ASN A 33 -20.71 -5.83 4.01
CA ASN A 33 -21.47 -6.38 5.13
C ASN A 33 -21.16 -7.87 5.39
N ARG A 34 -20.06 -8.41 4.83
CA ARG A 34 -19.69 -9.83 4.94
C ARG A 34 -18.31 -9.99 5.55
N TYR A 35 -18.24 -10.73 6.65
CA TYR A 35 -17.00 -11.03 7.35
C TYR A 35 -16.71 -12.52 7.33
N LYS A 36 -15.44 -12.89 7.09
CA LYS A 36 -14.92 -14.23 7.35
C LYS A 36 -13.89 -14.14 8.48
N ILE A 37 -13.97 -15.06 9.43
CA ILE A 37 -12.98 -15.17 10.49
C ILE A 37 -12.36 -16.57 10.46
N ASP A 38 -11.05 -16.62 10.23
CA ASP A 38 -10.25 -17.84 10.23
C ASP A 38 -9.41 -17.95 11.52
N TYR A 39 -8.99 -19.18 11.83
CA TYR A 39 -8.16 -19.52 13.00
C TYR A 39 -8.84 -19.25 14.36
N LEU A 40 -10.15 -19.44 14.39
CA LEU A 40 -10.95 -19.34 15.61
C LEU A 40 -10.86 -20.61 16.46
N THR A 41 -10.84 -20.41 17.76
CA THR A 41 -10.97 -21.43 18.81
C THR A 41 -11.99 -20.93 19.82
N ASP A 42 -12.53 -21.82 20.65
CA ASP A 42 -13.42 -21.41 21.74
C ASP A 42 -12.79 -20.33 22.64
N GLY A 43 -11.45 -20.37 22.82
CA GLY A 43 -10.71 -19.44 23.69
C GLY A 43 -10.53 -18.03 23.11
N ASN A 44 -10.67 -17.84 21.80
CA ASN A 44 -10.45 -16.55 21.14
C ASN A 44 -11.69 -15.98 20.43
N LEU A 45 -12.79 -16.74 20.37
CA LEU A 45 -14.02 -16.37 19.66
C LEU A 45 -14.53 -14.98 20.06
N GLN A 46 -14.70 -14.71 21.35
CA GLN A 46 -15.23 -13.41 21.80
C GLN A 46 -14.32 -12.24 21.46
N HIS A 47 -13.00 -12.43 21.58
CA HIS A 47 -12.05 -11.39 21.23
C HIS A 47 -12.10 -11.08 19.73
N ALA A 48 -12.22 -12.11 18.90
CA ALA A 48 -12.37 -11.96 17.46
C ALA A 48 -13.66 -11.24 17.06
N LEU A 49 -14.80 -11.65 17.62
CA LEU A 49 -16.09 -11.04 17.32
C LEU A 49 -16.14 -9.57 17.75
N ARG A 50 -15.54 -9.22 18.89
CA ARG A 50 -15.44 -7.83 19.38
C ARG A 50 -14.51 -6.94 18.54
N SER A 51 -13.61 -7.53 17.76
CA SER A 51 -12.72 -6.75 16.89
C SER A 51 -13.42 -6.19 15.65
N ILE A 52 -14.66 -6.61 15.36
CA ILE A 52 -15.48 -6.04 14.31
C ILE A 52 -16.08 -4.71 14.82
N ALA A 53 -15.70 -3.60 14.18
CA ALA A 53 -16.07 -2.25 14.63
C ALA A 53 -17.57 -1.93 14.55
N ALA A 54 -18.30 -2.53 13.60
CA ALA A 54 -19.74 -2.28 13.39
C ALA A 54 -20.51 -3.60 13.21
N PRO A 55 -20.65 -4.42 14.26
CA PRO A 55 -21.27 -5.75 14.17
C PRO A 55 -22.74 -5.68 13.77
N SER A 56 -23.43 -4.57 14.09
CA SER A 56 -24.80 -4.31 13.66
C SER A 56 -24.95 -4.11 12.15
N ASN A 57 -23.89 -3.80 11.40
CA ASN A 57 -23.96 -3.67 9.95
C ASN A 57 -23.69 -4.99 9.22
N VAL A 58 -23.27 -6.03 9.94
CA VAL A 58 -22.91 -7.32 9.37
C VAL A 58 -24.17 -8.08 9.00
N LYS A 59 -24.25 -8.49 7.73
CA LYS A 59 -25.30 -9.35 7.18
C LYS A 59 -24.84 -10.78 7.03
N GLU A 60 -23.56 -11.01 6.78
CA GLU A 60 -23.03 -12.36 6.59
C GLU A 60 -21.79 -12.57 7.47
N LEU A 61 -21.81 -13.61 8.28
CA LEU A 61 -20.71 -13.98 9.15
C LEU A 61 -20.30 -15.42 8.86
N ASP A 62 -19.09 -15.57 8.33
CA ASP A 62 -18.48 -16.84 8.00
C ASP A 62 -17.44 -17.24 9.05
N LEU A 63 -17.81 -18.21 9.88
CA LEU A 63 -16.97 -18.86 10.89
C LEU A 63 -16.65 -20.31 10.50
N SER A 64 -16.82 -20.68 9.23
CA SER A 64 -16.61 -22.05 8.76
C SER A 64 -15.15 -22.49 8.80
N GLY A 65 -14.93 -23.79 8.98
CA GLY A 65 -13.60 -24.39 8.93
C GLY A 65 -12.72 -24.10 10.16
N ASN A 66 -13.33 -23.80 11.30
CA ASN A 66 -12.64 -23.56 12.56
C ASN A 66 -12.86 -24.73 13.54
N PRO A 67 -11.99 -24.95 14.54
CA PRO A 67 -12.22 -25.94 15.59
C PRO A 67 -13.18 -25.43 16.70
N LEU A 68 -14.26 -24.72 16.35
CA LEU A 68 -15.24 -24.30 17.36
C LEU A 68 -16.05 -25.49 17.85
N SER A 69 -16.16 -25.62 19.16
CA SER A 69 -16.93 -26.68 19.79
C SER A 69 -18.22 -26.17 20.43
N ARG A 70 -18.30 -24.85 20.65
CA ARG A 70 -19.41 -24.15 21.30
C ARG A 70 -19.53 -22.73 20.77
N ILE A 71 -20.77 -22.25 20.72
CA ILE A 71 -21.15 -20.89 20.39
C ILE A 71 -22.47 -20.58 21.13
N SER A 72 -22.66 -19.34 21.56
CA SER A 72 -23.84 -18.91 22.34
C SER A 72 -24.44 -17.61 21.80
N ALA A 73 -25.67 -17.25 22.24
CA ALA A 73 -26.28 -15.97 21.86
C ALA A 73 -25.46 -14.79 22.32
N ASN A 74 -24.78 -14.91 23.46
CA ASN A 74 -23.94 -13.83 23.98
C ASN A 74 -22.77 -13.52 23.05
N ASP A 75 -22.28 -14.51 22.30
CA ASP A 75 -21.22 -14.30 21.32
C ASP A 75 -21.73 -13.53 20.11
N LEU A 76 -23.01 -13.71 19.73
CA LEU A 76 -23.61 -13.13 18.53
C LEU A 76 -24.56 -11.95 18.79
N ASN A 77 -24.74 -11.52 20.05
CA ASN A 77 -25.74 -10.52 20.44
C ASN A 77 -25.57 -9.16 19.74
N ALA A 78 -24.35 -8.82 19.35
CA ALA A 78 -24.02 -7.57 18.68
C ALA A 78 -24.36 -7.57 17.18
N PHE A 79 -24.61 -8.74 16.59
CA PHE A 79 -24.86 -8.95 15.17
C PHE A 79 -26.36 -8.94 14.86
N THR A 80 -27.01 -7.81 15.12
CA THR A 80 -28.48 -7.69 15.11
C THR A 80 -29.14 -7.75 13.73
N ASN A 81 -28.38 -7.56 12.65
CA ASN A 81 -28.86 -7.58 11.26
C ASN A 81 -28.29 -8.75 10.44
N LEU A 82 -27.77 -9.78 11.11
CA LEU A 82 -27.13 -10.91 10.47
C LEU A 82 -28.16 -11.75 9.71
N GLU A 83 -28.02 -11.89 8.39
CA GLU A 83 -28.88 -12.67 7.47
C GLU A 83 -28.34 -14.10 7.24
N LEU A 84 -27.01 -14.27 7.24
CA LEU A 84 -26.34 -15.56 7.04
C LEU A 84 -25.28 -15.80 8.12
N LEU A 85 -25.36 -16.98 8.74
CA LEU A 85 -24.35 -17.48 9.68
C LEU A 85 -23.80 -18.81 9.17
N ASN A 86 -22.52 -18.84 8.79
CA ASN A 86 -21.86 -20.07 8.37
C ASN A 86 -20.99 -20.62 9.50
N LEU A 87 -21.40 -21.75 10.06
CA LEU A 87 -20.71 -22.52 11.09
C LEU A 87 -20.28 -23.90 10.55
N SER A 88 -20.30 -24.08 9.23
CA SER A 88 -19.99 -25.38 8.63
C SER A 88 -18.54 -25.80 8.88
N SER A 89 -18.30 -27.11 8.87
CA SER A 89 -16.98 -27.72 9.07
C SER A 89 -16.30 -27.24 10.37
N ASN A 90 -17.09 -27.14 11.45
CA ASN A 90 -16.57 -26.97 12.80
C ASN A 90 -16.62 -28.31 13.57
N VAL A 91 -16.40 -28.28 14.88
CA VAL A 91 -16.52 -29.45 15.77
C VAL A 91 -17.63 -29.25 16.80
N LEU A 92 -18.70 -28.55 16.40
CA LEU A 92 -19.85 -28.29 17.25
C LEU A 92 -20.49 -29.61 17.67
N PHE A 93 -20.60 -29.83 18.98
CA PHE A 93 -21.17 -31.03 19.57
C PHE A 93 -22.24 -30.66 20.61
N GLU A 94 -23.33 -31.45 20.67
CA GLU A 94 -24.41 -31.45 21.69
C GLU A 94 -25.06 -30.12 22.10
N THR A 95 -24.28 -29.31 22.81
CA THR A 95 -24.64 -28.19 23.68
C THR A 95 -24.56 -26.85 22.97
N VAL A 96 -24.45 -26.87 21.64
CA VAL A 96 -24.90 -25.70 20.90
C VAL A 96 -26.40 -25.65 21.14
N ASP A 97 -26.78 -24.87 22.15
CA ASP A 97 -28.15 -24.47 22.38
C ASP A 97 -28.54 -23.56 21.22
N LEU A 98 -28.69 -24.12 20.03
CA LEU A 98 -29.17 -23.43 18.86
C LEU A 98 -30.55 -22.77 19.13
N GLY A 99 -31.19 -23.07 20.27
CA GLY A 99 -32.28 -22.29 20.85
C GLY A 99 -31.98 -20.79 20.95
N PHE A 100 -30.73 -20.42 21.24
CA PHE A 100 -30.29 -19.03 21.32
C PHE A 100 -30.33 -18.33 19.95
N LEU A 101 -30.24 -19.08 18.84
CA LEU A 101 -30.48 -18.56 17.49
C LEU A 101 -31.97 -18.23 17.25
N ASN A 102 -32.86 -18.48 18.22
CA ASN A 102 -34.22 -17.92 18.20
C ASN A 102 -34.31 -16.58 18.93
N ASP A 103 -33.44 -16.33 19.92
CA ASP A 103 -33.45 -15.12 20.74
C ASP A 103 -32.72 -13.95 20.06
N ILE A 104 -31.76 -14.28 19.21
CA ILE A 104 -31.14 -13.31 18.31
C ILE A 104 -32.22 -12.89 17.30
N HIS A 105 -32.33 -11.58 17.03
CA HIS A 105 -33.36 -10.94 16.21
C HIS A 105 -33.26 -11.28 14.71
N PHE A 106 -33.04 -12.55 14.39
CA PHE A 106 -33.13 -13.09 13.06
C PHE A 106 -34.59 -12.94 12.57
N ARG A 107 -34.84 -11.91 11.74
CA ARG A 107 -36.10 -11.71 10.98
C ARG A 107 -36.45 -12.92 10.09
N GLU A 108 -37.50 -12.88 9.30
CA GLU A 108 -38.07 -14.09 8.67
C GLU A 108 -37.25 -14.81 7.56
N ALA A 109 -36.02 -14.39 7.24
CA ALA A 109 -35.23 -14.95 6.11
C ALA A 109 -33.74 -15.17 6.43
N HIS A 110 -33.42 -16.18 7.25
CA HIS A 110 -32.04 -16.47 7.68
C HIS A 110 -31.53 -17.80 7.16
N THR A 111 -30.26 -17.82 6.76
CA THR A 111 -29.55 -19.04 6.40
C THR A 111 -28.51 -19.36 7.47
N VAL A 112 -28.63 -20.51 8.12
CA VAL A 112 -27.62 -21.01 9.07
C VAL A 112 -27.01 -22.27 8.47
N ASP A 113 -25.71 -22.28 8.21
CA ASP A 113 -25.03 -23.48 7.70
C ASP A 113 -24.30 -24.21 8.84
N LEU A 114 -24.80 -25.40 9.19
CA LEU A 114 -24.28 -26.26 10.25
C LEU A 114 -23.63 -27.54 9.72
N ARG A 115 -23.47 -27.69 8.40
CA ARG A 115 -22.95 -28.92 7.79
C ARG A 115 -21.53 -29.24 8.26
N GLY A 116 -21.16 -30.51 8.33
CA GLY A 116 -19.82 -30.96 8.70
C GLY A 116 -19.54 -30.95 10.21
N ASN A 117 -20.53 -30.68 11.04
CA ASN A 117 -20.46 -30.71 12.50
C ASN A 117 -20.91 -32.07 13.09
N TRP A 118 -20.87 -32.21 14.42
CA TRP A 118 -21.19 -33.45 15.15
C TRP A 118 -22.41 -33.23 16.06
N LEU A 119 -23.53 -32.88 15.45
CA LEU A 119 -24.71 -32.41 16.17
C LEU A 119 -25.55 -33.58 16.72
N GLN A 120 -26.10 -33.37 17.91
CA GLN A 120 -27.09 -34.29 18.46
C GLN A 120 -28.44 -34.07 17.77
N CYS A 121 -29.10 -35.15 17.35
CA CYS A 121 -30.38 -35.04 16.62
C CYS A 121 -31.45 -34.31 17.43
N GLU A 122 -31.47 -34.46 18.76
CA GLU A 122 -32.44 -33.77 19.62
C GLU A 122 -32.22 -32.24 19.63
N SER A 123 -30.97 -31.78 19.71
CA SER A 123 -30.63 -30.35 19.64
C SER A 123 -31.02 -29.75 18.29
N LEU A 124 -30.79 -30.47 17.19
CA LEU A 124 -31.24 -30.07 15.86
C LEU A 124 -32.77 -30.04 15.71
N ARG A 125 -33.49 -31.02 16.27
CA ARG A 125 -34.97 -31.02 16.24
C ARG A 125 -35.53 -29.82 16.99
N LYS A 126 -34.97 -29.51 18.17
CA LYS A 126 -35.31 -28.32 18.95
C LYS A 126 -34.99 -27.04 18.19
N PHE A 127 -33.85 -26.97 17.51
CA PHE A 127 -33.44 -25.82 16.69
C PHE A 127 -34.35 -25.58 15.48
N LEU A 128 -34.63 -26.63 14.71
CA LEU A 128 -35.45 -26.52 13.52
C LEU A 128 -36.95 -26.43 13.85
N GLY A 129 -37.31 -26.63 15.12
CA GLY A 129 -38.69 -26.66 15.57
C GLY A 129 -39.46 -27.80 14.91
N ILE A 130 -38.79 -28.96 14.73
CA ILE A 130 -39.40 -30.15 14.17
C ILE A 130 -40.07 -30.92 15.31
N ASP A 131 -41.40 -30.89 15.34
CA ASP A 131 -42.18 -31.73 16.24
C ASP A 131 -42.06 -33.20 15.81
N LYS A 132 -41.73 -34.08 16.77
CA LYS A 132 -41.62 -35.53 16.58
C LYS A 132 -42.90 -36.16 16.02
N GLN A 133 -44.06 -35.53 16.22
CA GLN A 133 -45.36 -36.08 15.78
C GLN A 133 -45.89 -35.51 14.46
N LEU A 134 -45.57 -34.27 14.11
CA LEU A 134 -46.14 -33.62 12.92
C LEU A 134 -45.19 -33.54 11.71
N ASN A 135 -43.89 -33.77 11.91
CA ASN A 135 -42.86 -33.64 10.86
C ASN A 135 -43.00 -32.34 10.03
N LYS A 136 -43.45 -31.27 10.68
CA LYS A 136 -43.60 -29.94 10.10
C LYS A 136 -42.61 -29.00 10.77
N ASN A 137 -41.85 -28.28 9.97
CA ASN A 137 -40.99 -27.20 10.45
C ASN A 137 -41.89 -26.10 11.02
N THR A 138 -41.83 -25.88 12.33
CA THR A 138 -42.51 -24.73 12.96
C THR A 138 -41.73 -23.43 12.77
N ARG A 139 -40.48 -23.51 12.28
CA ARG A 139 -39.58 -22.37 12.06
C ARG A 139 -39.23 -22.18 10.59
N ARG A 140 -39.10 -20.92 10.17
CA ARG A 140 -38.72 -20.51 8.81
C ARG A 140 -37.23 -20.20 8.76
N TYR A 141 -36.41 -21.22 8.55
CA TYR A 141 -35.01 -21.05 8.14
C TYR A 141 -34.86 -21.41 6.68
N SER A 142 -34.07 -20.63 5.96
CA SER A 142 -33.60 -21.00 4.63
C SER A 142 -32.48 -22.02 4.80
N ASN A 143 -32.68 -23.23 4.27
CA ASN A 143 -31.64 -24.24 4.29
C ASN A 143 -30.56 -23.90 3.26
N PRO A 144 -29.26 -24.10 3.55
CA PRO A 144 -28.23 -24.11 2.52
C PRO A 144 -28.55 -25.11 1.41
N VAL A 145 -28.08 -24.84 0.19
CA VAL A 145 -28.41 -25.62 -0.99
C VAL A 145 -27.84 -27.04 -0.87
N GLY A 146 -28.73 -28.04 -0.89
CA GLY A 146 -28.41 -29.47 -0.91
C GLY A 146 -28.35 -30.14 0.46
N GLU A 147 -28.67 -31.43 0.48
CA GLU A 147 -28.51 -32.27 1.68
C GLU A 147 -27.03 -32.50 2.00
N GLU A 148 -26.72 -32.57 3.29
CA GLU A 148 -25.39 -32.97 3.75
C GLU A 148 -25.14 -34.46 3.46
N PRO A 149 -24.01 -34.83 2.83
CA PRO A 149 -23.63 -36.21 2.63
C PRO A 149 -23.15 -36.83 3.95
N CYS A 150 -24.03 -37.55 4.64
CA CYS A 150 -23.68 -38.29 5.85
C CYS A 150 -22.86 -39.55 5.50
N ASN A 151 -21.87 -39.88 6.34
CA ASN A 151 -21.03 -41.04 6.11
C ASN A 151 -21.85 -42.33 6.37
N ASN A 152 -21.92 -43.24 5.38
CA ASN A 152 -22.82 -44.39 5.38
C ASN A 152 -22.43 -45.55 6.33
N GLN A 153 -21.44 -45.35 7.20
CA GLN A 153 -20.77 -46.46 7.89
C GLN A 153 -21.31 -46.78 9.28
N SER A 154 -22.23 -46.00 9.85
CA SER A 154 -22.97 -46.32 11.07
C SER A 154 -24.23 -45.44 11.11
N GLU A 155 -25.13 -45.65 12.06
CA GLU A 155 -26.47 -45.08 12.22
C GLU A 155 -26.58 -43.53 12.30
N VAL A 156 -25.80 -42.78 11.51
CA VAL A 156 -25.89 -41.33 11.39
C VAL A 156 -27.28 -41.00 10.85
N LYS A 157 -28.09 -40.40 11.70
CA LYS A 157 -29.44 -39.98 11.36
C LYS A 157 -29.39 -38.58 10.75
N ARG A 158 -30.52 -38.14 10.21
CA ARG A 158 -30.66 -36.80 9.67
C ARG A 158 -31.82 -36.09 10.33
N VAL A 159 -31.66 -34.79 10.52
CA VAL A 159 -32.73 -33.90 10.92
C VAL A 159 -32.69 -32.70 9.97
N GLY A 160 -33.73 -32.59 9.14
CA GLY A 160 -33.71 -31.67 7.99
C GLY A 160 -32.63 -32.09 6.99
N ILE A 161 -31.74 -31.15 6.67
CA ILE A 161 -30.63 -31.37 5.72
C ILE A 161 -29.29 -31.71 6.38
N TYR A 162 -29.23 -31.74 7.72
CA TYR A 162 -27.98 -31.94 8.46
C TYR A 162 -27.85 -33.38 8.98
N CYS A 163 -26.61 -33.84 9.04
CA CYS A 163 -26.25 -35.09 9.69
C CYS A 163 -26.23 -34.93 11.21
N CYS A 164 -26.64 -35.97 11.93
CA CYS A 164 -26.70 -35.97 13.38
C CYS A 164 -26.61 -37.37 13.98
N ASP A 165 -26.23 -37.44 15.26
CA ASP A 165 -26.20 -38.70 16.01
C ASP A 165 -27.23 -38.70 17.16
N GLU A 166 -27.84 -39.87 17.41
CA GLU A 166 -28.70 -40.12 18.56
C GLU A 166 -27.89 -40.59 19.76
N LEU A 167 -27.09 -39.67 20.28
CA LEU A 167 -26.28 -39.92 21.45
C LEU A 167 -27.11 -39.70 22.71
N LEU A 168 -27.14 -40.69 23.60
CA LEU A 168 -27.85 -40.64 24.88
C LEU A 168 -27.09 -39.81 25.91
N ALA A 169 -25.76 -39.99 25.97
CA ALA A 169 -24.85 -39.22 26.81
C ALA A 169 -23.59 -38.84 26.00
N PRO A 170 -23.72 -37.95 25.01
CA PRO A 170 -22.69 -37.70 24.01
C PRO A 170 -21.31 -37.29 24.60
N PHE A 171 -21.28 -36.60 25.74
CA PHE A 171 -20.04 -36.26 26.44
C PHE A 171 -19.40 -37.50 27.06
N ALA A 172 -20.22 -38.33 27.71
CA ALA A 172 -19.76 -39.56 28.33
C ALA A 172 -19.28 -40.54 27.26
N ASP A 173 -19.99 -40.68 26.14
CA ASP A 173 -19.65 -41.59 25.05
C ASP A 173 -18.32 -41.20 24.40
N ARG A 174 -18.11 -39.91 24.09
CA ARG A 174 -16.84 -39.43 23.54
C ARG A 174 -15.70 -39.51 24.57
N LEU A 175 -15.96 -39.19 25.84
CA LEU A 175 -14.96 -39.33 26.90
C LEU A 175 -14.59 -40.80 27.11
N ILE A 176 -15.56 -41.72 27.02
CA ILE A 176 -15.35 -43.16 27.06
C ILE A 176 -14.49 -43.59 25.87
N ASP A 177 -14.76 -43.11 24.66
CA ASP A 177 -13.94 -43.43 23.48
C ASP A 177 -12.53 -42.89 23.58
N LEU A 178 -12.34 -41.66 24.07
CA LEU A 178 -11.03 -41.10 24.36
C LEU A 178 -10.30 -41.92 25.45
N LYS A 179 -11.00 -42.32 26.50
CA LYS A 179 -10.45 -43.18 27.57
C LYS A 179 -10.16 -44.59 27.10
N ARG A 180 -10.95 -45.16 26.19
CA ARG A 180 -10.70 -46.45 25.54
C ARG A 180 -9.46 -46.40 24.67
N LYS A 181 -9.25 -45.32 23.91
CA LYS A 181 -8.01 -45.09 23.14
C LYS A 181 -6.78 -44.94 24.04
N GLU A 182 -6.94 -44.35 25.22
CA GLU A 182 -5.87 -44.26 26.24
C GLU A 182 -5.53 -45.65 26.85
N LEU A 183 -6.53 -46.52 27.00
CA LEU A 183 -6.38 -47.85 27.63
C LEU A 183 -6.03 -48.98 26.64
N VAL A 184 -6.34 -48.84 25.35
CA VAL A 184 -6.08 -49.85 24.31
C VAL A 184 -5.35 -49.19 23.13
N PRO A 185 -4.00 -49.27 23.06
CA PRO A 185 -3.21 -48.61 22.01
C PRO A 185 -3.44 -49.17 20.60
N ASN A 186 -4.05 -50.35 20.48
CA ASN A 186 -4.21 -51.10 19.22
C ASN A 186 -5.69 -51.30 18.84
N SER A 187 -6.55 -50.29 19.01
CA SER A 187 -7.87 -50.33 18.36
C SER A 187 -7.70 -49.90 16.90
N GLY A 188 -8.06 -50.77 15.96
CA GLY A 188 -7.92 -50.57 14.51
C GLY A 188 -8.47 -49.24 14.00
N GLN A 189 -7.99 -48.86 12.81
CA GLN A 189 -8.34 -47.63 12.08
C GLN A 189 -9.83 -47.33 12.19
N SER A 190 -10.15 -46.37 13.05
CA SER A 190 -11.46 -45.75 13.09
C SER A 190 -11.54 -44.71 11.97
N THR A 191 -12.76 -44.49 11.48
CA THR A 191 -13.11 -43.42 10.53
C THR A 191 -12.61 -42.03 10.95
N GLU A 192 -12.35 -41.83 12.24
CA GLU A 192 -11.77 -40.62 12.82
C GLU A 192 -10.29 -40.42 12.45
N SER A 193 -9.52 -41.52 12.27
CA SER A 193 -8.12 -41.48 11.82
C SER A 193 -8.02 -40.97 10.38
N ASP A 194 -8.90 -41.43 9.50
CA ASP A 194 -8.90 -41.04 8.08
C ASP A 194 -9.31 -39.58 7.91
N ARG A 195 -10.27 -39.10 8.72
CA ARG A 195 -10.68 -37.70 8.71
C ARG A 195 -9.61 -36.76 9.27
N CYS A 196 -8.91 -37.16 10.34
CA CYS A 196 -7.77 -36.42 10.88
C CYS A 196 -6.66 -36.26 9.83
N GLU A 197 -6.33 -37.33 9.10
CA GLU A 197 -5.34 -37.25 8.03
C GLU A 197 -5.81 -36.39 6.85
N LEU A 198 -7.09 -36.45 6.46
CA LEU A 198 -7.65 -35.55 5.44
C LEU A 198 -7.56 -34.07 5.85
N GLU A 199 -7.89 -33.75 7.10
CA GLU A 199 -7.81 -32.38 7.61
C GLU A 199 -6.36 -31.89 7.69
N LYS A 200 -5.45 -32.74 8.15
CA LYS A 200 -4.00 -32.47 8.17
C LYS A 200 -3.46 -32.23 6.77
N GLN A 201 -3.86 -33.02 5.78
CA GLN A 201 -3.50 -32.79 4.38
C GLN A 201 -4.06 -31.47 3.84
N ALA A 202 -5.32 -31.14 4.15
CA ALA A 202 -5.92 -29.87 3.73
C ALA A 202 -5.17 -28.67 4.34
N ARG A 203 -4.81 -28.73 5.62
CA ARG A 203 -3.97 -27.71 6.28
C ARG A 203 -2.60 -27.61 5.62
N GLN A 204 -1.96 -28.75 5.32
CA GLN A 204 -0.65 -28.74 4.68
C GLN A 204 -0.69 -28.12 3.28
N ARG A 205 -1.75 -28.38 2.49
CA ARG A 205 -1.93 -27.73 1.17
C ARG A 205 -2.02 -26.22 1.31
N LYS A 206 -2.82 -25.73 2.27
CA LYS A 206 -2.96 -24.29 2.52
C LYS A 206 -1.64 -23.65 2.99
N ILE A 207 -0.85 -24.35 3.82
CA ILE A 207 0.50 -23.90 4.20
C ILE A 207 1.41 -23.79 2.98
N ASN A 208 1.44 -24.81 2.12
CA ASN A 208 2.28 -24.81 0.92
C ASN A 208 1.86 -23.69 -0.05
N GLU A 209 0.56 -23.45 -0.22
CA GLU A 209 0.03 -22.33 -1.01
C GLU A 209 0.50 -20.97 -0.47
N LEU A 210 0.44 -20.78 0.85
CA LEU A 210 0.92 -19.55 1.50
C LEU A 210 2.43 -19.37 1.35
N GLN A 211 3.21 -20.44 1.50
CA GLN A 211 4.67 -20.42 1.31
C GLN A 211 5.03 -20.03 -0.13
N ASN A 212 4.33 -20.58 -1.12
CA ASN A 212 4.54 -20.23 -2.52
C ASN A 212 4.21 -18.77 -2.81
N LYS A 213 3.10 -18.25 -2.26
CA LYS A 213 2.74 -16.83 -2.38
C LYS A 213 3.82 -15.93 -1.78
N LEU A 214 4.25 -16.23 -0.55
CA LEU A 214 5.28 -15.46 0.14
C LEU A 214 6.61 -15.49 -0.62
N THR A 215 6.98 -16.63 -1.20
CA THR A 215 8.21 -16.77 -2.00
C THR A 215 8.14 -15.93 -3.27
N ASN A 216 6.99 -15.90 -3.95
CA ASN A 216 6.81 -15.07 -5.14
C ASN A 216 6.86 -13.58 -4.80
N GLU A 217 6.19 -13.15 -3.73
CA GLU A 217 6.25 -11.76 -3.25
C GLU A 217 7.67 -11.34 -2.87
N LYS A 218 8.41 -12.23 -2.18
CA LYS A 218 9.83 -12.01 -1.87
C LYS A 218 10.66 -11.81 -3.14
N ASN A 219 10.50 -12.67 -4.15
CA ASN A 219 11.27 -12.56 -5.40
C ASN A 219 10.96 -11.26 -6.17
N VAL A 220 9.69 -10.81 -6.14
CA VAL A 220 9.30 -9.53 -6.75
C VAL A 220 9.97 -8.37 -6.03
N LEU A 221 9.95 -8.37 -4.70
CA LEU A 221 10.61 -7.35 -3.87
C LEU A 221 12.13 -7.32 -4.10
N GLU A 222 12.79 -8.48 -4.11
CA GLU A 222 14.23 -8.57 -4.39
C GLU A 222 14.59 -8.00 -5.76
N LYS A 223 13.75 -8.23 -6.77
CA LYS A 223 13.95 -7.65 -8.11
C LYS A 223 13.85 -6.12 -8.09
N SER A 224 12.82 -5.56 -7.44
CA SER A 224 12.65 -4.10 -7.36
C SER A 224 13.78 -3.42 -6.57
N ILE A 225 14.32 -4.08 -5.53
CA ILE A 225 15.49 -3.58 -4.81
C ILE A 225 16.70 -3.52 -5.75
N SER A 226 16.96 -4.60 -6.50
CA SER A 226 18.08 -4.63 -7.46
C SER A 226 17.95 -3.58 -8.57
N GLU A 227 16.74 -3.29 -9.06
CA GLU A 227 16.49 -2.22 -10.03
C GLU A 227 16.78 -0.84 -9.42
N THR A 228 16.35 -0.61 -8.18
CA THR A 228 16.60 0.65 -7.45
C THR A 228 18.09 0.86 -7.18
N ASP A 229 18.83 -0.19 -6.80
CA ASP A 229 20.28 -0.11 -6.56
C ASP A 229 21.04 0.26 -7.83
N LEU A 230 20.63 -0.26 -8.99
CA LEU A 230 21.20 0.12 -10.29
C LEU A 230 20.96 1.59 -10.61
N GLU A 231 19.76 2.11 -10.36
CA GLU A 231 19.45 3.54 -10.55
C GLU A 231 20.28 4.43 -9.64
N ILE A 232 20.48 4.05 -8.38
CA ILE A 232 21.32 4.79 -7.43
C ILE A 232 22.78 4.84 -7.93
N ILE A 233 23.33 3.72 -8.39
CA ILE A 233 24.69 3.67 -8.94
C ILE A 233 24.81 4.57 -10.18
N ASN A 234 23.83 4.51 -11.09
CA ASN A 234 23.83 5.35 -12.29
C ASN A 234 23.77 6.84 -11.95
N LEU A 235 22.93 7.24 -10.99
CA LEU A 235 22.83 8.63 -10.53
C LEU A 235 24.13 9.09 -9.86
N GLN A 236 24.75 8.25 -9.04
CA GLN A 236 26.04 8.57 -8.42
C GLN A 236 27.14 8.74 -9.46
N ASN A 237 27.22 7.86 -10.46
CA ASN A 237 28.19 7.98 -11.54
C ASN A 237 27.98 9.29 -12.33
N LEU A 238 26.73 9.61 -12.70
CA LEU A 238 26.42 10.85 -13.42
C LEU A 238 26.78 12.10 -12.61
N LEU A 239 26.50 12.11 -11.30
CA LEU A 239 26.90 13.20 -10.41
C LEU A 239 28.42 13.35 -10.35
N ASN A 240 29.15 12.24 -10.20
CA ASN A 240 30.61 12.25 -10.12
C ASN A 240 31.26 12.71 -11.44
N GLU A 241 30.73 12.27 -12.59
CA GLU A 241 31.15 12.73 -13.92
C GLU A 241 30.93 14.24 -14.07
N THR A 242 29.74 14.72 -13.68
CA THR A 242 29.40 16.15 -13.73
C THR A 242 30.35 16.97 -12.85
N VAL A 243 30.55 16.57 -11.60
CA VAL A 243 31.47 17.23 -10.66
C VAL A 243 32.90 17.28 -11.22
N SER A 244 33.36 16.18 -11.84
CA SER A 244 34.70 16.12 -12.46
C SER A 244 34.82 17.08 -13.64
N SER A 245 33.80 17.17 -14.49
CA SER A 245 33.78 18.11 -15.63
C SER A 245 33.77 19.58 -15.21
N LEU A 246 33.12 19.89 -14.10
CA LEU A 246 32.99 21.25 -13.57
C LEU A 246 34.18 21.68 -12.72
N GLN A 247 35.14 20.77 -12.44
CA GLN A 247 36.32 21.00 -11.61
C GLN A 247 35.98 21.59 -10.24
N LEU A 248 34.87 21.12 -9.64
CA LEU A 248 34.46 21.56 -8.30
C LEU A 248 35.47 21.09 -7.24
N ASP A 249 35.48 21.78 -6.10
CA ASP A 249 36.40 21.48 -5.00
C ASP A 249 36.35 19.99 -4.59
N PRO A 250 37.49 19.27 -4.58
CA PRO A 250 37.57 17.88 -4.14
C PRO A 250 37.15 17.65 -2.68
N SER A 251 36.96 18.69 -1.88
CA SER A 251 36.34 18.56 -0.54
C SER A 251 34.84 18.17 -0.61
N ILE A 252 34.18 18.46 -1.74
CA ILE A 252 32.75 18.24 -1.97
C ILE A 252 32.48 16.83 -2.52
N THR A 253 33.43 16.20 -3.21
CA THR A 253 33.29 14.86 -3.82
C THR A 253 33.06 13.74 -2.81
N ASN A 254 33.39 13.94 -1.54
CA ASN A 254 33.16 12.97 -0.47
C ASN A 254 31.79 13.12 0.21
N GLN A 255 30.93 14.03 -0.26
CA GLN A 255 29.62 14.30 0.33
C GLN A 255 28.51 13.49 -0.35
N GLY A 256 27.36 13.34 0.31
CA GLY A 256 26.23 12.57 -0.22
C GLY A 256 25.64 13.15 -1.53
N PRO A 257 24.89 12.36 -2.33
CA PRO A 257 24.42 12.75 -3.66
C PRO A 257 23.65 14.07 -3.73
N LEU A 258 22.81 14.33 -2.72
CA LEU A 258 22.04 15.58 -2.62
C LEU A 258 22.95 16.81 -2.49
N GLN A 259 24.06 16.65 -1.78
CA GLN A 259 25.00 17.73 -1.53
C GLN A 259 25.87 18.01 -2.77
N LEU A 260 26.25 16.95 -3.51
CA LEU A 260 26.85 17.07 -4.84
C LEU A 260 25.93 17.84 -5.80
N LEU A 261 24.65 17.47 -5.85
CA LEU A 261 23.67 18.15 -6.71
C LEU A 261 23.54 19.64 -6.37
N ARG A 262 23.49 19.99 -5.08
CA ARG A 262 23.45 21.40 -4.65
C ARG A 262 24.68 22.18 -5.09
N ALA A 263 25.87 21.59 -4.97
CA ALA A 263 27.11 22.23 -5.40
C ALA A 263 27.16 22.43 -6.92
N ILE A 264 26.68 21.45 -7.70
CA ILE A 264 26.56 21.58 -9.17
C ILE A 264 25.62 22.74 -9.53
N VAL A 265 24.43 22.81 -8.92
CA VAL A 265 23.46 23.88 -9.19
C VAL A 265 24.05 25.24 -8.83
N GLN A 266 24.64 25.35 -7.65
CA GLN A 266 25.26 26.60 -7.20
C GLN A 266 26.35 27.07 -8.17
N TRP A 267 27.18 26.16 -8.69
CA TRP A 267 28.20 26.51 -9.68
C TRP A 267 27.60 27.10 -10.95
N TYR A 268 26.52 26.50 -11.47
CA TYR A 268 25.83 27.03 -12.67
C TYR A 268 25.21 28.40 -12.42
N GLU A 269 24.62 28.62 -11.24
CA GLU A 269 24.10 29.93 -10.83
C GLU A 269 25.21 30.99 -10.80
N GLU A 270 26.36 30.67 -10.19
CA GLU A 270 27.52 31.57 -10.13
C GLU A 270 28.09 31.91 -11.52
N GLN A 271 28.15 30.94 -12.44
CA GLN A 271 28.57 31.19 -13.82
C GLN A 271 27.58 32.08 -14.56
N TYR A 272 26.28 31.83 -14.39
CA TYR A 272 25.24 32.63 -15.03
C TYR A 272 25.29 34.09 -14.57
N GLU A 273 25.43 34.33 -13.27
CA GLU A 273 25.57 35.68 -12.74
C GLU A 273 26.83 36.38 -13.25
N LYS A 274 27.94 35.66 -13.37
CA LYS A 274 29.18 36.22 -13.93
C LYS A 274 28.98 36.66 -15.37
N GLU A 275 28.35 35.82 -16.19
CA GLU A 275 28.03 36.16 -17.58
C GLU A 275 27.11 37.38 -17.68
N GLN A 276 26.13 37.52 -16.78
CA GLN A 276 25.27 38.70 -16.72
C GLN A 276 26.04 39.97 -16.35
N ARG A 277 26.93 39.91 -15.35
CA ARG A 277 27.78 41.05 -14.99
C ARG A 277 28.67 41.50 -16.15
N ASP A 278 29.23 40.56 -16.90
CA ASP A 278 30.06 40.87 -18.07
C ASP A 278 29.24 41.51 -19.20
N LYS A 279 27.99 41.05 -19.41
CA LYS A 279 27.04 41.66 -20.35
C LYS A 279 26.68 43.08 -19.93
N ASP A 280 26.33 43.30 -18.67
CA ASP A 280 25.96 44.62 -18.16
C ASP A 280 27.12 45.61 -18.29
N SER A 281 28.34 45.18 -17.97
CA SER A 281 29.56 45.97 -18.16
C SER A 281 29.78 46.35 -19.63
N THR A 282 29.54 45.40 -20.55
CA THR A 282 29.64 45.63 -22.00
C THR A 282 28.58 46.63 -22.49
N ILE A 283 27.34 46.52 -21.99
CA ILE A 283 26.25 47.45 -22.30
C ILE A 283 26.58 48.85 -21.79
N GLU A 284 27.11 48.97 -20.58
CA GLU A 284 27.52 50.25 -20.01
C GLU A 284 28.64 50.90 -20.84
N MET A 285 29.65 50.10 -21.24
CA MET A 285 30.72 50.56 -22.12
C MET A 285 30.15 51.06 -23.46
N PHE A 286 29.21 50.32 -24.05
CA PHE A 286 28.54 50.73 -25.28
C PHE A 286 27.77 52.05 -25.12
N HIS A 287 27.03 52.23 -24.02
CA HIS A 287 26.35 53.49 -23.71
C HIS A 287 27.31 54.68 -23.63
N ARG A 288 28.48 54.50 -23.02
CA ARG A 288 29.52 55.56 -22.95
C ARG A 288 30.05 55.91 -24.33
N LEU A 289 30.28 54.93 -25.20
CA LEU A 289 30.71 55.16 -26.59
C LEU A 289 29.65 55.95 -27.38
N VAL A 290 28.38 55.59 -27.24
CA VAL A 290 27.28 56.32 -27.91
C VAL A 290 27.18 57.77 -27.43
N GLN A 291 27.39 58.04 -26.13
CA GLN A 291 27.44 59.41 -25.60
C GLN A 291 28.61 60.21 -26.17
N MET A 292 29.79 59.58 -26.26
CA MET A 292 30.97 60.20 -26.86
C MET A 292 30.75 60.52 -28.34
N GLU A 293 30.15 59.60 -29.09
CA GLU A 293 29.80 59.82 -30.51
C GLU A 293 28.87 61.02 -30.69
N LYS A 294 27.86 61.17 -29.82
CA LYS A 294 26.96 62.34 -29.84
C LYS A 294 27.69 63.65 -29.59
N SER A 295 28.62 63.68 -28.63
CA SER A 295 29.45 64.85 -28.35
C SER A 295 30.31 65.22 -29.57
N LEU A 296 31.03 64.23 -30.12
CA LEU A 296 31.88 64.43 -31.31
C LEU A 296 31.07 64.91 -32.51
N ARG A 297 29.84 64.42 -32.70
CA ARG A 297 28.95 64.88 -33.76
C ARG A 297 28.58 66.36 -33.59
N GLY A 298 28.28 66.79 -32.36
CA GLY A 298 28.03 68.20 -32.05
C GLY A 298 29.26 69.09 -32.31
N ASP A 299 30.46 68.60 -31.97
CA ASP A 299 31.71 69.30 -32.26
C ASP A 299 31.94 69.44 -33.77
N VAL A 300 31.69 68.38 -34.55
CA VAL A 300 31.77 68.41 -36.02
C VAL A 300 30.79 69.43 -36.61
N GLU A 301 29.53 69.45 -36.16
CA GLU A 301 28.52 70.42 -36.62
C GLU A 301 28.93 71.87 -36.31
N SER A 302 29.52 72.11 -35.12
CA SER A 302 30.04 73.42 -34.73
C SER A 302 31.21 73.87 -35.62
N LEU A 303 32.16 72.96 -35.87
CA LEU A 303 33.30 73.21 -36.75
C LEU A 303 32.85 73.48 -38.20
N GLU A 304 31.85 72.76 -38.70
CA GLU A 304 31.28 73.02 -40.03
C GLU A 304 30.65 74.42 -40.11
N LYS A 305 29.98 74.87 -39.05
CA LYS A 305 29.41 76.23 -38.99
C LYS A 305 30.49 77.30 -38.94
N GLN A 306 31.56 77.08 -38.17
CA GLN A 306 32.71 77.99 -38.13
C GLN A 306 33.36 78.07 -39.52
N LYS A 307 33.64 76.93 -40.16
CA LYS A 307 34.18 76.88 -41.51
C LYS A 307 33.33 77.65 -42.53
N LYS A 308 32.01 77.48 -42.51
CA LYS A 308 31.10 78.25 -43.39
C LYS A 308 31.18 79.75 -43.13
N THR A 309 31.27 80.16 -41.85
CA THR A 309 31.38 81.58 -41.47
C THR A 309 32.70 82.17 -41.94
N GLU A 310 33.81 81.46 -41.76
CA GLU A 310 35.13 81.86 -42.24
C GLU A 310 35.18 81.95 -43.77
N GLN A 311 34.54 81.02 -44.49
CA GLN A 311 34.42 81.09 -45.95
C GLN A 311 33.66 82.34 -46.42
N VAL A 312 32.57 82.70 -45.74
CA VAL A 312 31.83 83.95 -46.05
C VAL A 312 32.69 85.18 -45.77
N ASN A 313 33.41 85.20 -44.64
CA ASN A 313 34.31 86.29 -44.32
C ASN A 313 35.45 86.42 -45.33
N LEU A 314 36.02 85.30 -45.78
CA LEU A 314 37.07 85.29 -46.79
C LEU A 314 36.57 85.85 -48.13
N SER A 315 35.40 85.39 -48.60
CA SER A 315 34.76 85.93 -49.82
C SER A 315 34.52 87.45 -49.71
N LYS A 316 34.09 87.93 -48.53
CA LYS A 316 33.90 89.37 -48.31
C LYS A 316 35.21 90.15 -48.39
N VAL A 317 36.29 89.61 -47.83
CA VAL A 317 37.63 90.23 -47.92
C VAL A 317 38.14 90.23 -49.37
N GLU A 318 37.90 89.15 -50.11
CA GLU A 318 38.22 89.07 -51.54
C GLU A 318 37.42 90.11 -52.36
N ASP A 319 36.13 90.28 -52.08
CA ASP A 319 35.29 91.31 -52.72
C ASP A 319 35.80 92.73 -52.40
N GLU A 320 36.12 93.02 -51.13
CA GLU A 320 36.68 94.31 -50.68
C GLU A 320 38.05 94.60 -51.33
N LEU A 321 38.90 93.57 -51.48
CA LEU A 321 40.18 93.69 -52.17
C LEU A 321 39.99 94.02 -53.65
N THR A 322 39.05 93.33 -54.31
CA THR A 322 38.71 93.57 -55.72
C THR A 322 38.12 94.98 -55.93
N GLU A 323 37.32 95.48 -55.00
CA GLU A 323 36.79 96.85 -55.04
C GLU A 323 37.90 97.89 -54.86
N MET A 324 38.88 97.64 -53.98
CA MET A 324 40.05 98.51 -53.83
C MET A 324 40.95 98.50 -55.07
N GLU A 325 41.15 97.35 -55.71
CA GLU A 325 41.89 97.25 -56.98
C GLU A 325 41.20 98.06 -58.08
N ASN A 326 39.88 97.94 -58.24
CA ASN A 326 39.13 98.71 -59.26
C ASN A 326 39.12 100.23 -59.01
N ARG A 327 39.20 100.69 -57.75
CA ARG A 327 39.31 102.14 -57.44
C ARG A 327 40.67 102.71 -57.83
N ASN A 328 41.75 101.95 -57.63
CA ASN A 328 43.09 102.38 -58.06
C ASN A 328 43.20 102.48 -59.60
N ASP A 329 42.43 101.70 -60.35
CA ASP A 329 42.35 101.82 -61.81
C ASP A 329 41.45 102.99 -62.28
N SER A 330 40.61 103.55 -61.41
CA SER A 330 39.67 104.65 -61.74
C SER A 330 40.20 106.06 -61.42
N ASP A 331 41.18 106.18 -60.52
CA ASP A 331 41.85 107.46 -60.18
C ASP A 331 43.03 107.78 -61.14
N GLY A 332 43.18 107.01 -62.22
CA GLY A 332 44.27 107.11 -63.21
C GLY A 332 43.95 107.84 -64.51
N ASP A 333 42.74 108.38 -64.72
CA ASP A 333 42.31 108.91 -66.03
C ASP A 333 41.87 110.40 -66.04
N ASP A 334 42.21 111.16 -64.99
CA ASP A 334 42.09 112.64 -64.98
C ASP A 334 43.45 113.29 -64.68
N ASN A 335 44.39 113.19 -65.62
CA ASN A 335 45.48 114.17 -65.82
C ASN A 335 46.09 113.99 -67.21
N GLU A 336 45.26 114.16 -68.24
CA GLU A 336 45.70 114.56 -69.57
C GLU A 336 45.71 116.10 -69.59
N ASP A 337 46.91 116.69 -69.48
CA ASP A 337 47.32 118.04 -69.91
C ASP A 337 48.37 118.60 -68.94
N ILE A 338 49.64 118.57 -69.36
CA ILE A 338 50.59 119.70 -69.41
C ILE A 338 51.96 119.17 -69.87
N PHE A 339 52.27 119.51 -71.13
CA PHE A 339 53.54 119.49 -71.90
C PHE A 339 54.11 118.18 -72.46
#